data_AF-A0A7V7ZML7-F1
#
_entry.id   AF-A0A7V7ZML7-F1
#
_cell.length_a   1.000
_cell.length_b   1.000
_cell.length_c   1.000
_cell.angle_alpha   90.00
_cell.angle_beta   90.00
_cell.angle_gamma   90.00
#
_symmetry.space_group_name_H-M   'P 1'
#
loop_
_entity.id
_entity.type
_entity.pdbx_description
1 polymer ?
#
loop_
_entity_poly.entity_id
_entity_poly.type
_entity_poly.pdbx_seq_one_letter_code
_entity_poly.pdbx_strand_id
1 'polypeptide(L)' 'MFTVDDILAYTERVIAEDRLSANRAGLANTQRACGFLLAAAQAAGDKDTARRFQVLAAQAANFNEQLGEQKSR' A
#
# COMPACT_ATOMS: atom_id res chain seq x y z
N MET A 1 -15.93 10.26 -12.96
CA MET A 1 -16.35 9.58 -11.72
C MET A 1 -15.11 9.00 -11.10
N PHE A 2 -14.89 9.18 -9.80
CA PHE A 2 -13.73 8.61 -9.11
C PHE A 2 -14.02 7.14 -8.75
N THR A 3 -13.05 6.25 -8.97
CA THR A 3 -13.22 4.80 -8.92
C THR A 3 -12.20 4.11 -8.03
N VAL A 4 -12.39 2.81 -7.77
CA VAL A 4 -11.41 1.98 -7.07
C VAL A 4 -10.09 1.91 -7.84
N ASP A 5 -10.13 1.84 -9.17
CA ASP A 5 -8.92 1.82 -9.99
C ASP A 5 -8.12 3.13 -9.87
N ASP A 6 -8.80 4.27 -9.73
CA ASP A 6 -8.13 5.56 -9.45
C ASP A 6 -7.41 5.53 -8.09
N ILE A 7 -8.02 4.91 -7.07
CA ILE A 7 -7.41 4.75 -5.74
C ILE A 7 -6.19 3.83 -5.82
N LEU A 8 -6.29 2.72 -6.55
CA LEU A 8 -5.19 1.77 -6.73
C LEU A 8 -3.99 2.43 -7.43
N ALA A 9 -4.24 3.13 -8.54
CA ALA A 9 -3.21 3.85 -9.28
C ALA A 9 -2.54 4.95 -8.44
N TYR A 10 -3.33 5.71 -7.69
CA TYR A 10 -2.79 6.71 -6.75
C TYR A 10 -1.93 6.06 -5.67
N THR A 11 -2.39 4.95 -5.10
CA THR A 11 -1.69 4.23 -4.03
C THR A 11 -0.34 3.69 -4.52
N GLU A 12 -0.30 3.10 -5.71
CA GLU A 12 0.96 2.62 -6.32
C GLU A 12 1.97 3.77 -6.50
N ARG A 13 1.51 4.92 -7.00
CA ARG A 13 2.35 6.12 -7.13
C ARG A 13 2.90 6.58 -5.78
N VAL A 14 2.06 6.65 -4.74
CA VAL A 14 2.51 7.05 -3.39
C VAL A 14 3.55 6.08 -2.83
N ILE A 15 3.36 4.77 -3.01
CA ILE A 15 4.35 3.76 -2.58
C ILE A 15 5.70 4.00 -3.29
N ALA A 16 5.69 4.30 -4.59
CA ALA A 16 6.90 4.59 -5.34
C ALA A 16 7.59 5.87 -4.84
N GLU A 17 6.84 6.94 -4.62
CA GLU A 17 7.35 8.22 -4.09
C GLU A 17 7.93 8.08 -2.69
N ASP A 18 7.24 7.38 -1.79
CA ASP A 18 7.70 7.13 -0.43
C ASP A 18 8.95 6.24 -0.40
N ARG A 19 9.03 5.26 -1.30
CA ARG A 19 10.25 4.44 -1.46
C ARG A 19 11.44 5.30 -1.92
N LEU A 20 11.28 6.13 -2.94
CA LEU A 20 12.35 6.98 -3.50
C LEU A 20 12.85 8.01 -2.48
N SER A 21 11.95 8.54 -1.66
CA SER A 21 12.26 9.52 -0.62
C SER A 21 12.68 8.89 0.73
N ALA A 22 12.77 7.57 0.80
CA ALA A 22 13.00 6.81 2.04
C ALA A 22 12.01 7.15 3.18
N ASN A 23 10.78 7.53 2.83
CA ASN A 23 9.72 7.90 3.76
C ASN A 23 9.05 6.66 4.38
N ARG A 24 9.67 6.12 5.43
CA ARG A 24 9.15 4.96 6.17
C ARG A 24 7.77 5.19 6.79
N ALA A 25 7.51 6.41 7.26
CA ALA A 25 6.20 6.75 7.84
C ALA A 25 5.10 6.72 6.78
N GLY A 26 5.39 7.23 5.58
CA GLY A 26 4.50 7.15 4.42
C GLY A 26 4.18 5.71 4.03
N LEU A 27 5.20 4.85 3.88
CA LEU A 27 4.99 3.42 3.60
C LEU A 27 4.13 2.72 4.65
N ALA A 28 4.39 2.97 5.95
CA ALA A 28 3.61 2.40 7.04
C ALA A 28 2.16 2.93 7.09
N ASN A 29 1.92 4.17 6.68
CA ASN A 29 0.58 4.73 6.55
C ASN A 29 -0.16 4.08 5.37
N THR A 30 0.51 3.95 4.22
CA THR A 30 -0.05 3.32 3.01
C THR A 30 -0.41 1.87 3.26
N GLN A 31 0.46 1.10 3.92
CA GLN A 31 0.16 -0.28 4.32
C GLN A 31 -1.14 -0.38 5.15
N ARG A 32 -1.32 0.50 6.14
CA ARG A 32 -2.53 0.55 6.98
C ARG A 32 -3.78 0.92 6.17
N ALA A 33 -3.66 1.91 5.28
CA ALA A 33 -4.77 2.33 4.41
C ALA A 33 -5.19 1.18 3.47
N CYS A 34 -4.25 0.49 2.83
CA CYS A 34 -4.54 -0.69 2.03
C CYS A 34 -5.20 -1.80 2.84
N GLY A 35 -4.76 -2.04 4.08
CA GLY A 35 -5.39 -3.01 4.98
C GLY A 35 -6.85 -2.68 5.31
N PHE A 36 -7.16 -1.41 5.53
CA PHE A 36 -8.53 -0.94 5.74
C PHE A 36 -9.41 -1.13 4.51
N LEU A 37 -8.92 -0.75 3.32
CA LEU A 37 -9.65 -0.90 2.06
C LEU A 37 -9.82 -2.36 1.65
N LEU A 38 -8.84 -3.21 1.95
CA LEU A 38 -8.96 -4.66 1.81
C LEU A 38 -10.12 -5.20 2.63
N ALA A 39 -10.25 -4.81 3.91
CA ALA A 39 -11.34 -5.27 4.77
C ALA A 39 -12.71 -4.80 4.24
N ALA A 40 -12.78 -3.56 3.72
CA ALA A 40 -13.99 -3.04 3.08
C ALA A 40 -14.38 -3.84 1.82
N ALA A 41 -13.42 -4.15 0.95
CA ALA A 41 -13.66 -4.95 -0.25
C ALA A 41 -14.10 -6.38 0.09
N GLN A 42 -13.50 -6.99 1.13
CA GLN A 42 -13.92 -8.30 1.63
C GLN A 42 -15.36 -8.28 2.15
N ALA A 43 -15.74 -7.27 2.92
CA ALA A 43 -17.11 -7.11 3.42
C ALA A 43 -18.13 -6.94 2.28
N ALA A 44 -17.73 -6.32 1.16
CA ALA A 44 -18.54 -6.18 -0.04
C ALA A 44 -18.57 -7.45 -0.93
N GLY A 45 -17.78 -8.48 -0.62
CA GLY A 45 -17.64 -9.68 -1.45
C GLY A 45 -16.77 -9.48 -2.71
N ASP A 46 -16.13 -8.32 -2.85
CA ASP A 46 -15.26 -7.99 -3.98
C ASP A 46 -13.85 -8.55 -3.74
N LYS A 47 -13.67 -9.81 -4.13
CA LYS A 47 -12.42 -10.55 -3.95
C LYS A 47 -11.27 -10.00 -4.80
N ASP A 48 -11.57 -9.48 -5.99
CA ASP A 48 -10.56 -8.95 -6.90
C ASP A 48 -9.96 -7.66 -6.34
N THR A 49 -10.82 -6.74 -5.89
CA THR A 49 -10.37 -5.51 -5.23
C THR A 49 -9.64 -5.82 -3.93
N ALA A 50 -10.14 -6.74 -3.11
CA ALA A 50 -9.47 -7.16 -1.88
C ALA A 50 -8.05 -7.69 -2.15
N ARG A 51 -7.88 -8.53 -3.18
CA ARG A 51 -6.58 -9.05 -3.60
C ARG A 51 -5.64 -7.93 -4.06
N ARG A 52 -6.13 -6.95 -4.83
CA ARG A 52 -5.31 -5.83 -5.30
C ARG A 52 -4.79 -4.98 -4.12
N PHE A 53 -5.63 -4.65 -3.15
CA PHE A 53 -5.17 -3.95 -1.94
C PHE A 53 -4.23 -4.79 -1.08
N GLN A 54 -4.42 -6.12 -1.05
CA GLN A 54 -3.49 -7.03 -0.35
C GLN A 54 -2.07 -6.92 -0.92
N VAL A 55 -1.94 -6.90 -2.26
CA VAL A 55 -0.65 -6.79 -2.94
C VAL A 55 0.03 -5.46 -2.62
N LEU A 56 -0.72 -4.34 -2.69
CA LEU A 56 -0.17 -3.02 -2.38
C LEU A 56 0.24 -2.89 -0.90
N ALA A 57 -0.53 -3.46 0.02
CA ALA A 57 -0.18 -3.50 1.45
C ALA A 57 1.14 -4.26 1.67
N ALA A 58 1.29 -5.42 1.05
CA ALA A 58 2.51 -6.22 1.14
C ALA A 58 3.71 -5.50 0.51
N GLN A 59 3.51 -4.83 -0.63
CA GLN A 59 4.55 -4.05 -1.29
C GLN A 59 5.06 -2.89 -0.41
N ALA A 60 4.16 -2.14 0.22
CA ALA A 60 4.51 -1.07 1.15
C ALA A 60 5.28 -1.60 2.38
N ALA A 61 4.86 -2.75 2.93
CA ALA A 61 5.54 -3.40 4.05
C ALA A 61 6.98 -3.80 3.68
N ASN A 62 7.15 -4.49 2.55
CA ASN A 62 8.45 -4.94 2.07
C ASN A 62 9.44 -3.79 1.86
N PHE A 63 8.99 -2.66 1.28
CA PHE A 63 9.86 -1.49 1.13
C PHE A 63 10.22 -0.85 2.47
N ASN A 64 9.28 -0.81 3.42
CA ASN A 64 9.55 -0.26 4.75
C ASN A 64 10.58 -1.10 5.52
N GLU A 65 10.54 -2.43 5.37
CA GLU A 65 11.53 -3.35 5.92
C GLU A 65 12.91 -3.14 5.29
N GLN A 66 13.00 -3.10 3.96
CA GLN A 66 14.26 -2.86 3.23
C GLN A 66 14.94 -1.54 3.66
N LEU A 67 14.16 -0.46 3.82
CA LEU A 67 14.69 0.82 4.31
C LEU A 67 15.15 0.74 5.78
N GLY A 68 14.53 -0.13 6.58
CA GLY A 68 14.98 -0.40 7.94
C GLY A 68 16.29 -1.15 7.99
N GLU A 69 16.48 -2.15 7.13
CA GLU A 69 17.72 -2.91 7.02
C GLU A 69 18.88 -2.06 6.51
N GLN A 70 18.63 -1.15 5.56
CA GLN A 70 19.65 -0.24 5.02
C GLN A 70 20.20 0.75 6.05
N LYS A 71 19.38 1.21 7.01
CA LYS A 71 19.84 2.13 8.08
C LYS A 71 20.67 1.45 9.16
N SER A 72 20.62 0.13 9.26
CA SER A 72 21.34 -0.66 10.27
C SER A 72 22.70 -1.17 9.80
N ARG A 73 23.11 -0.83 8.56
CA ARG A 73 24.43 -1.14 7.97
C ARG A 73 25.28 0.12 7.90
#